data_AF-A0A1D3UCX5-F1
#
_entry.id   AF-A0A1D3UCX5-F1
#
_cell.length_a   1.000
_cell.length_b   1.000
_cell.length_c   1.000
_cell.angle_alpha   90.00
_cell.angle_beta   90.00
_cell.angle_gamma   90.00
#
_symmetry.space_group_name_H-M   'P 1'
#
loop_
_entity.id
_entity.type
_entity.pdbx_description
1 polymer ?
#
loop_
_entity_poly.entity_id
_entity_poly.type
_entity_poly.pdbx_seq_one_letter_code
_entity_poly.pdbx_strand_id
1 'polypeptide(L)'
;MNATLNKWIHLLILPCSKATLLIERETAGELSFVKRIRLSLHLYFCKWCRAYYRKVKQLDRILRNKRKEYTKESFHTDEIQLFKENIKKKMHF
;
A
#
# COMPACT_ATOMS: atom_id res chain seq x y z
N MET A 1 -28.28 -25.42 -7.63
CA MET A 1 -27.42 -24.52 -8.44
C MET A 1 -26.33 -25.37 -9.08
N ASN A 2 -26.28 -25.39 -10.41
CA ASN A 2 -25.62 -26.43 -11.19
C ASN A 2 -24.08 -26.31 -11.07
N ALA A 3 -23.42 -27.40 -10.67
CA ALA A 3 -22.00 -27.46 -10.27
C ALA A 3 -21.01 -27.02 -11.37
N THR A 4 -21.46 -26.90 -12.62
CA THR A 4 -20.67 -26.48 -13.78
C THR A 4 -20.48 -24.96 -13.89
N LEU A 5 -21.39 -24.15 -13.34
CA LEU A 5 -21.31 -22.68 -13.41
C LEU A 5 -20.16 -22.12 -12.52
N ASN A 6 -19.90 -22.77 -11.37
CA ASN A 6 -18.83 -22.40 -10.45
C ASN A 6 -17.43 -22.46 -11.09
N LYS A 7 -17.18 -23.42 -12.00
CA LYS A 7 -15.86 -23.58 -12.63
C LYS A 7 -15.50 -22.43 -13.58
N TRP A 8 -16.47 -21.89 -14.31
CA TRP A 8 -16.27 -20.75 -15.22
C TRP A 8 -16.19 -19.42 -14.48
N ILE A 9 -16.94 -19.29 -13.40
CA ILE A 9 -16.86 -18.15 -12.50
C ILE A 9 -15.44 -18.02 -11.94
N HIS A 10 -14.76 -19.09 -11.52
CA HIS A 10 -13.37 -19.01 -11.05
C HIS A 10 -12.33 -18.73 -12.14
N LEU A 11 -12.67 -18.94 -13.42
CA LEU A 11 -11.80 -18.62 -14.56
C LEU A 11 -11.90 -17.13 -14.95
N LEU A 12 -13.12 -16.56 -14.87
CA LEU A 12 -13.39 -15.14 -15.12
C LEU A 12 -13.15 -14.25 -13.88
N ILE A 13 -13.50 -14.76 -12.70
CA ILE A 13 -13.22 -14.16 -11.39
C ILE A 13 -11.89 -14.72 -10.91
N LEU A 14 -10.86 -13.90 -11.06
CA LEU A 14 -9.55 -14.05 -10.43
C LEU A 14 -9.68 -14.75 -9.05
N PRO A 15 -8.95 -15.84 -8.76
CA PRO A 15 -9.06 -16.54 -7.48
C PRO A 15 -8.68 -15.61 -6.32
N CYS A 16 -9.30 -15.78 -5.15
CA CYS A 16 -9.10 -14.92 -3.99
C CYS A 16 -7.61 -14.79 -3.57
N SER A 17 -6.81 -15.85 -3.76
CA SER A 17 -5.35 -15.83 -3.52
C SER A 17 -4.60 -14.91 -4.49
N LYS A 18 -5.04 -14.83 -5.75
CA LYS A 18 -4.50 -13.84 -6.70
C LYS A 18 -5.06 -12.45 -6.42
N ALA A 19 -6.30 -12.33 -5.94
CA ALA A 19 -6.90 -11.04 -5.59
C ALA A 19 -6.14 -10.34 -4.47
N THR A 20 -5.81 -11.07 -3.40
CA THR A 20 -4.97 -10.58 -2.30
C THR A 20 -3.61 -10.11 -2.80
N LEU A 21 -2.94 -10.88 -3.67
CA LEU A 21 -1.68 -10.45 -4.28
C LEU A 21 -1.82 -9.15 -5.11
N LEU A 22 -2.90 -9.01 -5.89
CA LEU A 22 -3.12 -7.76 -6.66
C LEU A 22 -3.45 -6.57 -5.76
N ILE A 23 -4.10 -6.78 -4.61
CA ILE A 23 -4.36 -5.74 -3.61
C ILE A 23 -3.04 -5.20 -3.05
N GLU A 24 -2.11 -6.08 -2.66
CA GLU A 24 -0.79 -5.68 -2.18
C GLU A 24 0.03 -4.93 -3.24
N ARG A 25 -0.01 -5.41 -4.49
CA ARG A 25 0.65 -4.74 -5.62
C ARG A 25 0.05 -3.37 -5.93
N GLU A 26 -1.27 -3.21 -5.77
CA GLU A 26 -1.91 -1.91 -5.92
C GLU A 26 -1.42 -0.91 -4.85
N THR A 27 -1.25 -1.35 -3.61
CA THR A 27 -0.70 -0.50 -2.55
C THR A 27 0.79 -0.16 -2.74
N ALA A 28 1.55 -1.05 -3.40
CA ALA A 28 2.92 -0.77 -3.80
C ALA A 28 3.04 0.18 -5.01
N GLY A 29 1.94 0.44 -5.74
CA GLY A 29 1.92 1.30 -6.92
C GLY A 29 2.20 0.58 -8.26
N GLU A 30 2.23 -0.75 -8.27
CA GLU A 30 2.68 -1.56 -9.41
C GLU A 30 1.53 -2.28 -10.15
N LEU A 31 0.41 -1.60 -10.38
CA LEU A 31 -0.76 -2.24 -11.00
C LEU A 31 -1.17 -1.60 -12.34
N SER A 32 -1.16 -2.43 -13.40
CA SER A 32 -1.69 -2.02 -14.70
C SER A 32 -3.21 -1.86 -14.68
N PHE A 33 -3.74 -0.95 -15.50
CA PHE A 33 -5.18 -0.60 -15.56
C PHE A 33 -6.10 -1.83 -15.74
N VAL A 34 -5.71 -2.79 -16.59
CA VAL A 34 -6.49 -4.02 -16.84
C VAL A 34 -6.61 -4.88 -15.58
N LYS A 35 -5.52 -5.01 -14.81
CA LYS A 35 -5.51 -5.77 -13.54
C LYS A 35 -6.37 -5.08 -12.49
N ARG A 36 -6.41 -3.74 -12.50
CA ARG A 36 -7.25 -2.93 -11.61
C ARG A 36 -8.74 -3.17 -11.86
N ILE A 37 -9.19 -3.15 -13.12
CA ILE A 37 -10.60 -3.42 -13.47
C ILE A 37 -11.00 -4.83 -13.04
N ARG A 38 -10.15 -5.84 -13.32
CA ARG A 38 -10.40 -7.23 -12.89
C ARG A 38 -10.48 -7.34 -11.36
N LEU A 39 -9.62 -6.65 -10.62
CA LEU A 39 -9.67 -6.62 -9.17
C LEU A 39 -10.95 -5.96 -8.66
N SER A 40 -11.37 -4.83 -9.23
CA SER A 40 -12.62 -4.15 -8.87
C SER A 40 -13.85 -5.05 -9.03
N LEU A 41 -13.91 -5.80 -10.15
CA LEU A 41 -14.98 -6.78 -10.37
C LEU A 41 -14.93 -7.89 -9.31
N HIS A 42 -13.76 -8.43 -8.98
CA HIS A 42 -13.63 -9.42 -7.91
C HIS A 42 -14.13 -8.89 -6.56
N LEU A 43 -13.76 -7.66 -6.18
CA LEU A 43 -14.18 -7.02 -4.94
C LEU A 43 -15.69 -6.72 -4.91
N TYR A 44 -16.34 -6.61 -6.07
CA TYR A 44 -17.79 -6.48 -6.17
C TYR A 44 -18.51 -7.76 -5.71
N PHE A 45 -18.01 -8.94 -6.08
CA PHE A 45 -18.64 -10.21 -5.74
C PHE A 45 -18.13 -10.83 -4.42
N CYS A 46 -16.86 -10.62 -4.07
CA CYS A 46 -16.25 -11.25 -2.89
C CYS A 46 -16.23 -10.31 -1.68
N LYS A 47 -17.14 -10.54 -0.72
CA LYS A 47 -17.21 -9.78 0.54
C LYS A 47 -15.93 -9.86 1.38
N TRP A 48 -15.26 -11.00 1.38
CA TRP A 48 -14.05 -11.25 2.17
C TRP A 48 -12.85 -10.46 1.63
N CYS A 49 -12.62 -10.53 0.32
CA CYS A 49 -11.57 -9.76 -0.33
C CYS A 49 -11.86 -8.26 -0.25
N ARG A 50 -13.13 -7.83 -0.28
CA ARG A 50 -13.51 -6.44 -0.01
C ARG A 50 -13.15 -5.99 1.41
N ALA A 51 -13.41 -6.83 2.41
CA ALA A 51 -13.02 -6.52 3.79
C ALA A 51 -11.49 -6.44 3.94
N TYR A 52 -10.76 -7.38 3.33
CA TYR A 52 -9.30 -7.36 3.29
C TYR A 52 -8.76 -6.09 2.62
N TYR A 53 -9.28 -5.74 1.43
CA TYR A 53 -8.90 -4.54 0.69
C TYR A 53 -9.06 -3.26 1.54
N ARG A 54 -10.17 -3.13 2.27
CA ARG A 54 -10.39 -1.98 3.16
C ARG A 54 -9.34 -1.92 4.27
N LYS A 55 -8.99 -3.05 4.90
CA LYS A 55 -7.96 -3.11 5.95
C LYS A 55 -6.60 -2.67 5.41
N VAL A 56 -6.19 -3.22 4.27
CA VAL A 56 -4.91 -2.88 3.63
C VAL A 56 -4.85 -1.40 3.25
N LYS A 57 -5.91 -0.84 2.64
CA LYS A 57 -5.97 0.60 2.32
C LYS A 57 -5.93 1.51 3.55
N GLN A 58 -6.55 1.11 4.66
CA GLN A 58 -6.47 1.86 5.91
C GLN A 58 -5.03 1.87 6.45
N LEU A 59 -4.39 0.70 6.50
CA LEU A 59 -3.01 0.57 6.97
C LEU A 59 -2.06 1.42 6.11
N ASP A 60 -2.17 1.29 4.80
CA ASP A 60 -1.38 2.01 3.81
C ASP A 60 -1.60 3.54 3.89
N ARG A 61 -2.82 3.99 4.21
CA ARG A 61 -3.09 5.41 4.50
C ARG A 61 -2.42 5.87 5.78
N ILE A 62 -2.48 5.09 6.86
CA ILE A 62 -1.82 5.42 8.13
C ILE A 62 -0.31 5.51 7.94
N LEU A 63 0.29 4.53 7.27
CA LEU A 63 1.72 4.50 6.98
C LEU A 63 2.16 5.70 6.13
N ARG A 64 1.41 6.05 5.09
CA ARG A 64 1.70 7.24 4.28
C ARG A 64 1.58 8.54 5.06
N ASN A 65 0.59 8.65 5.95
CA ASN A 65 0.43 9.84 6.78
C ASN A 65 1.59 9.98 7.78
N LYS A 66 1.98 8.89 8.45
CA LYS A 66 3.17 8.88 9.33
C LYS A 66 4.44 9.22 8.56
N ARG A 67 4.64 8.66 7.36
CA ARG A 67 5.78 9.02 6.52
C ARG A 67 5.83 10.53 6.27
N LYS A 68 4.70 11.12 5.85
CA LYS A 68 4.61 12.57 5.63
C LYS A 68 4.90 13.39 6.88
N GLU A 69 4.46 12.93 8.05
CA GLU A 69 4.77 13.57 9.34
C GLU A 69 6.28 13.61 9.59
N TYR A 70 6.99 12.49 9.46
CA TYR A 70 8.45 12.45 9.56
C TYR A 70 9.18 13.23 8.47
N THR A 71 8.60 13.34 7.26
CA THR A 71 9.24 14.11 6.17
C THR A 71 8.93 15.60 6.26
N LYS A 72 8.00 16.02 7.14
CA LYS A 72 7.62 17.42 7.36
C LYS A 72 8.53 18.10 8.39
N GLU A 73 9.25 17.33 9.21
CA GLU A 73 10.45 17.80 9.90
C GLU A 73 11.56 17.99 8.86
N SER A 74 11.47 19.06 8.07
CA SER A 74 12.63 19.57 7.37
C SER A 74 13.53 20.22 8.42
N PHE A 75 14.66 19.58 8.74
CA PHE A 75 15.71 20.25 9.50
C PHE A 75 16.01 21.58 8.82
N HIS A 76 15.86 22.68 9.55
CA HIS A 76 16.28 23.97 9.03
C HIS A 76 17.79 23.92 8.79
N THR A 77 18.27 24.54 7.71
CA THR A 77 19.71 24.57 7.37
C THR A 77 20.56 25.02 8.56
N ASP A 78 20.02 25.94 9.37
CA ASP A 78 20.63 26.46 10.59
C ASP A 78 20.78 25.39 11.69
N GLU A 79 19.81 24.48 11.84
CA GLU A 79 19.87 23.37 12.80
C GLU A 79 20.95 22.36 12.40
N ILE A 80 21.07 22.06 11.10
CA ILE A 80 22.12 21.19 10.56
C ILE A 80 23.50 21.82 10.78
N GLN A 81 23.62 23.13 10.58
CA GLN A 81 24.86 23.87 10.78
C GLN A 81 25.26 23.88 12.27
N LEU A 82 24.32 24.18 13.17
CA LEU A 82 24.54 24.18 14.61
C LEU A 82 24.93 22.78 15.12
N PHE A 83 24.33 21.73 14.58
CA PHE A 83 24.70 20.35 14.89
C PHE A 83 26.14 20.02 14.46
N LYS A 84 26.54 20.40 13.24
CA LYS A 84 27.92 20.23 12.75
C LYS A 84 28.94 20.95 13.63
N GLU A 85 28.66 22.18 14.03
CA GLU A 85 29.54 22.95 14.91
C GLU A 85 29.67 22.32 16.30
N ASN A 86 28.57 21.81 16.85
CA ASN A 86 28.58 21.13 18.14
C ASN A 86 29.38 19.81 18.10
N ILE A 87 29.30 19.06 17.00
CA ILE A 87 30.14 17.88 16.80
C ILE A 87 31.62 18.30 16.70
N LYS A 88 31.93 19.34 15.91
CA LYS A 88 33.31 19.82 15.74
C LYS A 88 33.93 20.24 17.08
N LYS A 89 33.18 20.98 17.91
CA LYS A 89 33.60 21.37 19.27
C LYS A 89 33.85 20.18 20.18
N LYS A 90 33.00 19.15 20.13
CA LYS A 90 33.16 17.92 20.95
C LYS A 90 34.31 17.01 20.49
N MET A 91 34.68 17.09 19.22
CA MET A 91 35.78 16.29 18.65
C MET A 91 37.15 16.96 18.74
N HIS A 92 37.28 18.11 19.41
CA HIS A 92 38.54 18.86 19.55
C HIS A 92 39.25 19.13 18.21
N PHE A 93 38.51 19.63 17.22
CA PHE A 93 39.06 20.25 16.00
C PHE A 93 38.98 21.77 16.04
#